data_AF-A0A1E3AVD2-F1
#
_entry.id   AF-A0A1E3AVD2-F1
#
_cell.length_a   1.000
_cell.length_b   1.000
_cell.length_c   1.000
_cell.angle_alpha   90.00
_cell.angle_beta   90.00
_cell.angle_gamma   90.00
#
_symmetry.space_group_name_H-M   'P 1'
#
loop_
_entity.id
_entity.type
_entity.pdbx_description
1 polymer ?
#
loop_
_entity_poly.entity_id
_entity_poly.type
_entity_poly.pdbx_seq_one_letter_code
_entity_poly.pdbx_strand_id
1 'polypeptide(L)'
;MTDEKLKYFFSIYKEMAAQLEIWQKSAGYKGETDMPVELQIMAKRLDIMNICLKTLNKGELFLFTSHVINHNTWDETSKQIEEKWGNWNSRSERTLKRIQRGALLKMVDLINKAGADKIFE
;
A
#
# COMPACT_ATOMS: atom_id res chain seq x y z
N MET A 1 -3.54 -10.67 10.62
CA MET A 1 -2.62 -9.69 9.98
C MET A 1 -2.00 -8.74 11.02
N THR A 2 -0.71 -8.38 10.90
CA THR A 2 -0.03 -7.35 11.72
C THR A 2 0.30 -6.10 10.89
N ASP A 3 0.56 -4.96 11.55
CA ASP A 3 0.94 -3.72 10.86
C ASP A 3 2.31 -3.80 10.20
N GLU A 4 3.28 -4.47 10.82
CA GLU A 4 4.59 -4.75 10.22
C GLU A 4 4.48 -5.56 8.94
N LYS A 5 3.69 -6.65 8.98
CA LYS A 5 3.47 -7.52 7.82
C LYS A 5 2.76 -6.77 6.70
N LEU A 6 1.73 -5.99 7.01
CA LEU A 6 1.03 -5.18 6.01
C LEU A 6 1.95 -4.11 5.41
N LYS A 7 2.78 -3.46 6.24
CA LYS A 7 3.76 -2.47 5.78
C LYS A 7 4.77 -3.09 4.82
N TYR A 8 5.23 -4.31 5.07
CA TYR A 8 6.09 -5.06 4.14
C TYR A 8 5.41 -5.28 2.78
N PHE A 9 4.14 -5.71 2.74
CA PHE A 9 3.45 -5.86 1.47
C PHE A 9 3.34 -4.54 0.71
N PHE A 10 3.06 -3.43 1.41
CA PHE A 10 3.03 -2.11 0.77
C PHE A 10 4.40 -1.65 0.27
N SER A 11 5.50 -2.08 0.90
CA SER A 11 6.86 -1.75 0.46
C SER A 11 7.21 -2.44 -0.86
N ILE A 12 6.66 -3.63 -1.12
CA ILE A 12 6.83 -4.36 -2.40
C ILE A 12 5.65 -4.18 -3.37
N TYR A 13 4.69 -3.30 -3.05
CA TYR A 13 3.45 -3.13 -3.82
C TYR A 13 3.69 -2.88 -5.31
N LYS A 14 4.61 -1.97 -5.63
CA LYS A 14 4.92 -1.61 -7.02
C LYS A 14 5.51 -2.78 -7.79
N GLU A 15 6.35 -3.58 -7.14
CA GLU A 15 6.96 -4.76 -7.75
C GLU A 15 5.90 -5.83 -8.04
N MET A 16 5.02 -6.09 -7.08
CA MET A 16 3.88 -7.00 -7.26
C MET A 16 2.98 -6.56 -8.42
N ALA A 17 2.62 -5.26 -8.46
CA ALA A 17 1.78 -4.71 -9.52
C ALA A 17 2.45 -4.83 -10.89
N ALA A 18 3.74 -4.52 -10.99
CA ALA A 18 4.49 -4.64 -12.23
C ALA A 18 4.62 -6.10 -12.71
N GLN A 19 4.87 -7.05 -11.80
CA GLN A 19 4.95 -8.48 -12.14
C GLN A 19 3.62 -8.99 -12.71
N LEU A 20 2.49 -8.62 -12.07
CA LEU A 20 1.17 -8.98 -12.56
C LEU A 20 0.89 -8.37 -13.94
N GLU A 21 1.22 -7.09 -14.15
CA GLU A 21 1.04 -6.40 -15.43
C GLU A 21 1.89 -7.01 -16.55
N ILE A 22 3.16 -7.31 -16.28
CA ILE A 22 4.06 -7.98 -17.24
C ILE A 22 3.46 -9.33 -17.65
N TRP A 23 3.01 -10.12 -16.68
CA TRP A 23 2.46 -11.44 -16.95
C TRP A 23 1.17 -11.36 -17.78
N GLN A 24 0.26 -10.45 -17.43
CA GLN A 24 -0.99 -10.22 -18.19
C GLN A 24 -0.74 -9.77 -19.64
N LYS A 25 0.39 -9.09 -19.90
CA LYS A 25 0.79 -8.64 -21.25
C LYS A 25 1.68 -9.66 -21.98
N SER A 26 2.07 -10.75 -21.34
CA SER A 26 2.94 -11.75 -21.94
C SER A 26 2.21 -12.58 -23.00
N ALA A 27 2.94 -12.99 -24.05
CA ALA A 27 2.39 -13.83 -25.10
C ALA A 27 2.00 -15.21 -24.53
N GLY A 28 0.70 -15.49 -24.48
CA GLY A 28 0.15 -16.74 -23.96
C GLY A 28 -0.94 -16.59 -22.89
N TYR A 29 -1.15 -15.39 -22.35
CA TYR A 29 -2.28 -15.14 -21.45
C TYR A 29 -3.62 -15.24 -22.20
N LYS A 30 -4.48 -16.18 -21.83
CA LYS A 30 -5.85 -16.30 -22.37
C LYS A 30 -6.95 -16.00 -21.34
N GLY A 31 -6.58 -15.60 -20.12
CA GLY A 31 -7.52 -15.30 -19.04
C GLY A 31 -7.08 -15.85 -17.69
N GLU A 32 -7.84 -15.53 -16.65
CA GLU A 32 -7.53 -15.82 -15.25
C GLU A 32 -7.25 -17.31 -14.97
N THR A 33 -7.84 -18.22 -15.75
CA THR A 33 -7.64 -19.68 -15.63
C THR A 33 -6.23 -20.16 -15.98
N ASP A 34 -5.49 -19.39 -16.79
CA ASP A 34 -4.10 -19.72 -17.16
C ASP A 34 -3.08 -19.13 -16.16
N MET A 35 -3.55 -18.36 -15.17
CA MET A 35 -2.68 -17.68 -14.22
C MET A 35 -2.09 -18.65 -13.20
N PRO A 36 -0.75 -18.68 -13.03
CA PRO A 36 -0.11 -19.37 -11.93
C PRO A 36 -0.75 -19.01 -10.58
N VAL A 37 -0.88 -20.00 -9.69
CA VAL A 37 -1.55 -19.83 -8.39
C VAL A 37 -0.92 -18.70 -7.58
N GLU A 38 0.41 -18.56 -7.64
CA GLU A 38 1.16 -17.52 -6.96
C GLU A 38 0.77 -16.11 -7.45
N LEU A 39 0.54 -15.96 -8.75
CA LEU A 39 0.09 -14.70 -9.34
C LEU A 39 -1.39 -14.42 -9.04
N GLN A 40 -2.23 -15.45 -8.93
CA GLN A 40 -3.61 -15.27 -8.47
C GLN A 40 -3.65 -14.77 -7.02
N ILE A 41 -2.80 -15.33 -6.15
CA ILE A 41 -2.66 -14.88 -4.75
C ILE A 41 -2.14 -13.43 -4.74
N MET A 42 -1.13 -13.11 -5.56
CA MET A 42 -0.60 -11.76 -5.68
C MET A 42 -1.66 -10.74 -6.14
N ALA A 43 -2.47 -11.10 -7.13
CA ALA A 43 -3.58 -10.26 -7.61
C ALA A 43 -4.59 -10.00 -6.48
N LYS A 44 -5.00 -11.03 -5.75
CA LYS A 44 -5.90 -10.88 -4.59
C LYS A 44 -5.31 -10.00 -3.49
N ARG A 45 -4.01 -10.13 -3.21
CA ARG A 45 -3.30 -9.24 -2.26
C ARG A 45 -3.36 -7.79 -2.73
N LEU A 46 -3.05 -7.52 -4.00
CA LEU A 46 -3.10 -6.19 -4.59
C LEU A 46 -4.50 -5.59 -4.51
N ASP A 47 -5.55 -6.37 -4.80
CA ASP A 47 -6.93 -5.92 -4.72
C ASP A 47 -7.31 -5.50 -3.30
N ILE A 48 -6.96 -6.31 -2.29
CA ILE A 48 -7.20 -5.98 -0.88
C ILE A 48 -6.42 -4.72 -0.49
N MET A 49 -5.17 -4.61 -0.90
CA MET A 49 -4.34 -3.42 -0.63
C MET A 49 -4.93 -2.17 -1.28
N ASN A 50 -5.44 -2.27 -2.50
CA ASN A 50 -6.14 -1.19 -3.19
C ASN A 50 -7.43 -0.77 -2.46
N ILE A 51 -8.20 -1.73 -1.95
CA ILE A 51 -9.38 -1.46 -1.12
C ILE A 51 -8.96 -0.73 0.17
N CYS A 52 -7.89 -1.20 0.82
CA CYS A 52 -7.35 -0.56 2.02
C CYS A 52 -6.95 0.90 1.78
N LEU A 53 -6.24 1.18 0.67
CA LEU A 53 -5.86 2.55 0.30
C LEU A 53 -7.07 3.48 0.12
N LYS A 54 -8.19 2.97 -0.40
CA LYS A 54 -9.44 3.74 -0.55
C LYS A 54 -10.08 4.16 0.77
N THR A 55 -9.74 3.51 1.89
CA THR A 55 -10.26 3.88 3.22
C THR A 55 -9.52 5.05 3.87
N LEU A 56 -8.36 5.41 3.34
CA LEU A 56 -7.58 6.51 3.85
C LEU A 56 -8.13 7.85 3.39
N ASN A 57 -8.09 8.85 4.27
CA ASN A 57 -8.34 10.21 3.85
C ASN A 57 -7.19 10.72 2.95
N LYS A 58 -7.40 11.86 2.26
CA LYS A 58 -6.42 12.43 1.32
C LYS A 58 -5.03 12.66 1.95
N GLY A 59 -4.99 13.05 3.22
CA GLY A 59 -3.75 13.29 3.97
C GLY A 59 -2.99 12.01 4.25
N GLU A 60 -3.70 11.02 4.80
CA GLU A 60 -3.18 9.68 5.10
C GLU A 60 -2.69 8.99 3.84
N LEU A 61 -3.49 9.00 2.78
CA LEU A 61 -3.17 8.36 1.51
C LEU A 61 -1.89 8.93 0.90
N PHE A 62 -1.76 10.25 0.86
CA PHE A 62 -0.56 10.89 0.32
C PHE A 62 0.68 10.55 1.13
N LEU A 63 0.64 10.72 2.45
CA LEU A 63 1.76 10.41 3.32
C LEU A 63 2.18 8.94 3.17
N PHE A 64 1.20 8.04 3.18
CA PHE A 64 1.43 6.61 3.08
C PHE A 64 2.02 6.22 1.72
N THR A 65 1.50 6.80 0.64
CA THR A 65 2.02 6.57 -0.71
C THR A 65 3.45 7.10 -0.85
N SER A 66 3.72 8.33 -0.38
CA SER A 66 5.05 8.93 -0.47
C SER A 66 6.08 8.17 0.36
N HIS A 67 5.81 7.87 1.63
CA HIS A 67 6.83 7.26 2.49
C HIS A 67 6.91 5.73 2.32
N VAL A 68 5.77 5.04 2.30
CA VAL A 68 5.76 3.55 2.36
C VAL A 68 5.84 2.93 0.97
N ILE A 69 5.06 3.44 0.01
CA ILE A 69 4.98 2.83 -1.33
C ILE A 69 6.08 3.37 -2.26
N ASN A 70 6.44 4.65 -2.14
CA ASN A 70 7.49 5.28 -2.94
C ASN A 70 8.86 5.25 -2.26
N HIS A 71 8.95 4.77 -1.01
CA HIS A 71 10.20 4.67 -0.24
C HIS A 71 10.93 6.00 0.00
N ASN A 72 10.21 7.13 -0.05
CA ASN A 72 10.83 8.42 0.26
C ASN A 72 11.21 8.47 1.74
N THR A 73 12.34 9.11 2.03
CA THR A 73 12.75 9.43 3.40
C THR A 73 11.73 10.36 4.08
N TRP A 74 11.85 10.51 5.40
CA TRP A 74 11.00 11.46 6.13
C TRP A 74 11.24 12.91 5.70
N ASP A 75 12.48 13.27 5.33
CA ASP A 75 12.81 14.60 4.82
C ASP A 75 12.12 14.86 3.46
N GLU A 76 12.29 13.95 2.49
CA GLU A 76 11.64 14.05 1.18
C GLU A 76 10.11 14.06 1.29
N THR A 77 9.56 13.22 2.16
CA THR A 77 8.11 13.16 2.40
C THR A 77 7.60 14.46 3.02
N SER A 78 8.35 15.04 3.96
CA SER A 78 7.97 16.32 4.59
C SER A 78 7.98 17.46 3.57
N LYS A 79 9.01 17.53 2.72
CA LYS A 79 9.08 18.49 1.61
C LYS A 79 7.89 18.35 0.66
N GLN A 80 7.55 17.13 0.25
CA GLN A 80 6.38 16.89 -0.61
C GLN A 80 5.04 17.29 0.04
N ILE A 81 4.92 17.13 1.36
CA ILE A 81 3.75 17.57 2.13
C ILE A 81 3.65 19.10 2.13
N GLU A 82 4.77 19.78 2.36
CA GLU A 82 4.87 21.24 2.36
C GLU A 82 4.58 21.82 0.96
N GLU A 83 5.12 21.22 -0.10
CA GLU A 83 4.83 21.62 -1.48
C GLU A 83 3.34 21.46 -1.83
N LYS A 84 2.71 20.39 -1.36
CA LYS A 84 1.31 20.08 -1.70
C LYS A 84 0.29 20.89 -0.91
N TRP A 85 0.56 21.20 0.36
CA TRP A 85 -0.41 21.82 1.27
C TRP A 85 0.08 23.08 1.98
N GLY A 86 1.27 23.57 1.63
CA GLY A 86 1.88 24.77 2.18
C GLY A 86 2.59 24.57 3.52
N ASN A 87 3.52 25.48 3.83
CA ASN A 87 4.38 25.47 5.03
C ASN A 87 3.61 25.41 6.37
N TRP A 88 2.37 25.91 6.41
CA TRP A 88 1.51 25.86 7.60
C TRP A 88 1.07 24.45 7.98
N ASN A 89 1.25 23.48 7.07
CA ASN A 89 1.02 22.06 7.29
C ASN A 89 2.31 21.29 7.53
N SER A 90 3.44 21.96 7.78
CA SER A 90 4.67 21.29 8.22
C SER A 90 4.38 20.55 9.53
N ARG A 91 4.60 19.24 9.50
CA ARG A 91 4.38 18.35 10.65
C ARG A 91 5.72 17.76 11.02
N SER A 92 6.00 17.69 12.32
CA SER A 92 7.19 16.98 12.78
C SER A 92 7.17 15.53 12.29
N GLU A 93 8.35 14.96 12.05
CA GLU A 93 8.50 13.55 11.68
C GLU A 93 7.74 12.62 12.64
N ARG A 94 7.75 12.92 13.95
CA ARG A 94 6.96 12.21 14.96
C ARG A 94 5.47 12.19 14.64
N THR A 95 4.92 13.34 14.20
CA THR A 95 3.51 13.45 13.84
C THR A 95 3.20 12.69 12.57
N LEU A 96 4.08 12.74 11.57
CA LEU A 96 3.96 11.96 10.34
C LEU A 96 3.99 10.45 10.62
N LYS A 97 4.97 9.97 11.39
CA LYS A 97 5.02 8.57 11.87
C LYS A 97 3.74 8.13 12.55
N ARG A 98 3.14 8.99 13.38
CA ARG A 98 1.87 8.71 14.07
C ARG A 98 0.70 8.57 13.07
N ILE A 99 0.61 9.45 12.08
CA ILE A 99 -0.45 9.38 11.04
C ILE A 99 -0.30 8.10 10.22
N GLN A 100 0.92 7.79 9.77
CA GLN A 100 1.20 6.56 9.03
C GLN A 100 0.83 5.31 9.83
N ARG A 101 1.19 5.27 11.12
CA ARG A 101 0.80 4.15 12.00
C ARG A 101 -0.72 4.07 12.15
N GLY A 102 -1.41 5.20 12.31
CA GLY A 102 -2.86 5.25 12.34
C GLY A 102 -3.50 4.71 11.06
N ALA A 103 -2.95 5.07 9.90
CA ALA A 103 -3.36 4.54 8.60
C ALA A 103 -3.18 3.02 8.50
N LEU A 104 -2.01 2.48 8.91
CA LEU A 104 -1.77 1.04 8.95
C LEU A 104 -2.77 0.32 9.84
N LEU A 105 -3.00 0.82 11.05
CA LEU A 105 -3.93 0.17 12.00
C LEU A 105 -5.35 0.13 11.47
N LYS A 106 -5.83 1.18 10.77
CA LYS A 106 -7.14 1.16 10.09
C LYS A 106 -7.23 0.04 9.05
N MET A 107 -6.18 -0.13 8.23
CA MET A 107 -6.16 -1.16 7.21
C MET A 107 -6.05 -2.57 7.82
N VAL A 108 -5.21 -2.75 8.84
CA VAL A 108 -5.09 -4.03 9.56
C VAL A 108 -6.42 -4.43 10.18
N ASP A 109 -7.10 -3.49 10.83
CA ASP A 109 -8.43 -3.72 11.39
C ASP A 109 -9.44 -4.13 10.32
N LEU A 110 -9.45 -3.45 9.16
CA LEU A 110 -10.29 -3.80 8.01
C LEU A 110 -10.01 -5.24 7.51
N ILE A 111 -8.74 -5.59 7.30
CA ILE A 111 -8.34 -6.91 6.79
C ILE A 111 -8.74 -8.02 7.78
N ASN A 112 -8.46 -7.82 9.07
CA ASN A 112 -8.77 -8.80 10.10
C ASN A 112 -10.29 -8.98 10.26
N LYS A 113 -11.07 -7.89 10.26
CA LYS A 113 -12.54 -7.96 10.34
C LYS A 113 -13.17 -8.66 9.14
N ALA A 114 -12.57 -8.51 7.96
CA ALA A 114 -13.02 -9.18 6.75
C ALA A 114 -12.57 -10.66 6.67
N GLY A 115 -11.73 -11.14 7.59
CA GLY A 115 -11.14 -12.49 7.53
C GLY A 115 -10.20 -12.70 6.34
N ALA A 116 -9.68 -11.60 5.78
CA ALA A 116 -8.86 -11.61 4.56
C ALA A 116 -7.36 -11.75 4.86
N ASP A 117 -6.98 -11.90 6.13
CA ASP A 117 -5.60 -11.99 6.57
C ASP A 117 -4.88 -13.26 6.09
N LYS A 118 -5.62 -14.36 5.91
CA LYS A 118 -5.10 -15.62 5.34
C LYS A 118 -4.49 -15.47 3.96
N ILE A 119 -4.96 -14.52 3.16
CA ILE A 119 -4.40 -14.26 1.82
C ILE A 119 -2.95 -13.77 1.92
N PHE A 120 -2.56 -13.23 3.06
CA PHE A 120 -1.23 -12.69 3.30
C PHE A 120 -0.32 -13.65 4.08
N GLU A 121 -0.81 -14.80 4.53
CA GLU A 121 0.03 -15.87 5.10
C GLU A 121 1.12 -16.30 4.11
#